data_AF-A0A969ZP73-F1
#
_entry.id   AF-A0A969ZP73-F1
#
_cell.length_a   1.000
_cell.length_b   1.000
_cell.length_c   1.000
_cell.angle_alpha   90.00
_cell.angle_beta   90.00
_cell.angle_gamma   90.00
#
_symmetry.space_group_name_H-M   'P 1'
#
loop_
_entity.id
_entity.type
_entity.pdbx_description
1 polymer ?
#
loop_
_entity_poly.entity_id
_entity_poly.type
_entity_poly.pdbx_seq_one_letter_code
_entity_poly.pdbx_strand_id
1 'polypeptide(L)'
;MKQAEGTDQFVLRMIVADDGFSFSSSIETALISANTEIQSLKETIMSVESLKPNCDKLDYALAASSGVLCGIIDVFLVGKPGESPVGDVTDKWFANRTTDFAKLCGWEDKGNDSLSSAIRFLEKKFKIPYDQRGAGDTGSIVFDLTPSNHHFKSLGHNPTLLGLFYSILDQFTNQSHFVSGGELISLHNADGKFELRGNNVPAKLFCGFVNWFGHLISDISGSSSSQGRGMGIPSPFWAWTNDIIAIKKKLNIPVSQFDNTINELALSIYKEGYDIRFQATQVIPVFINEIIVRLVYAIRR
;
A
#
# COMPACT_ATOMS: atom_id res chain seq x y z
N MET A 1 30.99 -73.92 31.23
CA MET A 1 29.84 -73.83 30.31
C MET A 1 29.23 -72.45 30.49
N LYS A 2 29.25 -71.63 29.43
CA LYS A 2 28.69 -70.26 29.44
C LYS A 2 27.17 -70.37 29.39
N GLN A 3 26.47 -69.77 30.36
CA GLN A 3 25.03 -69.49 30.28
C GLN A 3 24.83 -68.41 29.21
N ALA A 4 24.15 -68.77 28.12
CA ALA A 4 23.59 -67.81 27.19
C ALA A 4 22.20 -67.44 27.70
N GLU A 5 22.07 -66.24 28.30
CA GLU A 5 20.77 -65.62 28.56
C GLU A 5 20.14 -65.29 27.21
N GLY A 6 19.12 -66.07 26.83
CA GLY A 6 18.29 -65.78 25.68
C GLY A 6 17.46 -64.53 25.96
N THR A 7 17.72 -63.47 25.21
CA THR A 7 16.88 -62.27 25.19
C THR A 7 15.66 -62.61 24.34
N ASP A 8 14.51 -62.87 24.98
CA ASP A 8 13.25 -63.10 24.28
C ASP A 8 12.83 -61.82 23.53
N GLN A 9 13.08 -61.80 22.22
CA GLN A 9 12.64 -60.73 21.33
C GLN A 9 11.20 -60.99 20.90
N PHE A 10 10.26 -60.31 21.54
CA PHE A 10 8.85 -60.35 21.18
C PHE A 10 8.58 -59.48 19.95
N VAL A 11 7.89 -60.03 18.95
CA VAL A 11 7.63 -59.37 17.66
C VAL A 11 6.14 -59.10 17.47
N LEU A 12 5.81 -57.88 17.03
CA LEU A 12 4.44 -57.36 17.02
C LEU A 12 3.59 -57.89 15.85
N ARG A 13 4.22 -58.24 14.72
CA ARG A 13 3.55 -58.79 13.54
C ARG A 13 4.54 -59.54 12.63
N MET A 14 4.19 -60.77 12.28
CA MET A 14 4.91 -61.59 11.30
C MET A 14 4.06 -61.68 10.03
N ILE A 15 4.63 -61.27 8.89
CA ILE A 15 4.02 -61.43 7.58
C ILE A 15 4.76 -62.56 6.88
N VAL A 16 4.02 -63.57 6.44
CA VAL A 16 4.55 -64.71 5.68
C VAL A 16 4.13 -64.51 4.23
N ALA A 17 5.11 -64.41 3.34
CA ALA A 17 4.93 -64.49 1.89
C ALA A 17 5.63 -65.76 1.37
N ASP A 18 5.29 -66.19 0.14
CA ASP A 18 5.68 -67.49 -0.42
C ASP A 18 7.20 -67.74 -0.48
N ASP A 19 8.01 -66.69 -0.33
CA ASP A 19 9.47 -66.66 -0.39
C ASP A 19 10.16 -66.17 0.90
N GLY A 20 9.42 -65.96 2.01
CA GLY A 20 10.03 -65.68 3.33
C GLY A 20 9.10 -65.09 4.39
N PHE A 21 9.59 -65.02 5.63
CA PHE A 21 8.94 -64.32 6.74
C PHE A 21 9.58 -62.94 6.96
N SER A 22 8.77 -61.88 7.08
CA SER A 22 9.22 -60.55 7.48
C SER A 22 8.58 -60.12 8.80
N PHE A 23 9.39 -59.59 9.71
CA PHE A 23 8.95 -59.05 10.98
C PHE A 23 8.71 -57.55 10.80
N SER A 24 7.48 -57.07 11.03
CA SER A 24 7.12 -55.68 10.74
C SER A 24 7.84 -54.68 11.68
N SER A 25 8.04 -55.04 12.94
CA SER A 25 8.94 -54.39 13.91
C SER A 25 9.00 -55.25 15.19
N SER A 26 10.12 -55.24 15.92
CA SER A 26 10.14 -55.79 17.29
C SER A 26 9.32 -54.87 18.22
N ILE A 27 8.84 -55.40 19.35
CA ILE A 27 8.18 -54.57 20.39
C ILE A 27 9.10 -53.41 20.81
N GLU A 28 10.41 -53.67 20.88
CA GLU A 28 11.43 -52.68 21.22
C GLU A 28 11.50 -51.53 20.19
N THR A 29 11.52 -51.85 18.89
CA THR A 29 11.52 -50.82 17.83
C THR A 29 10.24 -49.99 17.83
N ALA A 30 9.07 -50.63 18.05
CA ALA A 30 7.80 -49.93 18.17
C ALA A 30 7.78 -48.99 19.39
N LEU A 31 8.36 -49.43 20.52
CA LEU A 31 8.50 -48.62 21.74
C LEU A 31 9.44 -47.42 21.54
N ILE A 32 10.56 -47.62 20.85
CA ILE A 32 11.50 -46.54 20.51
C ILE A 32 10.81 -45.51 19.60
N SER A 33 10.11 -45.95 18.55
CA SER A 33 9.36 -45.06 17.66
C SER A 33 8.32 -44.24 18.41
N ALA A 34 7.51 -44.89 19.27
CA ALA A 34 6.51 -44.21 20.08
C ALA A 34 7.13 -43.18 21.04
N ASN A 35 8.29 -43.48 21.64
CA ASN A 35 9.01 -42.54 22.51
C ASN A 35 9.55 -41.34 21.72
N THR A 36 10.07 -41.56 20.52
CA THR A 36 10.54 -40.48 19.62
C THR A 36 9.37 -39.59 19.19
N GLU A 37 8.22 -40.18 18.84
CA GLU A 37 7.00 -39.42 18.54
C GLU A 37 6.55 -38.57 19.73
N ILE A 38 6.51 -39.14 20.95
CA ILE A 38 6.20 -38.39 22.17
C ILE A 38 7.16 -37.22 22.39
N GLN A 39 8.46 -37.42 22.15
CA GLN A 39 9.45 -36.35 22.27
C GLN A 39 9.21 -35.24 21.25
N SER A 40 8.97 -35.59 19.99
CA SER A 40 8.64 -34.61 18.94
C SER A 40 7.35 -33.82 19.24
N LEU A 41 6.37 -34.48 19.85
CA LEU A 41 5.11 -33.87 20.27
C LEU A 41 5.34 -32.87 21.41
N LYS A 42 6.16 -33.22 22.39
CA LYS A 42 6.55 -32.33 23.50
C LYS A 42 7.29 -31.10 22.99
N GLU A 43 8.25 -31.27 22.07
CA GLU A 43 8.96 -30.15 21.44
C GLU A 43 8.01 -29.22 20.69
N THR A 44 7.05 -29.80 19.95
CA THR A 44 6.01 -29.03 19.24
C THR A 44 5.13 -28.25 20.23
N ILE A 45 4.68 -28.88 21.31
CA ILE A 45 3.86 -28.22 22.35
C ILE A 45 4.64 -27.07 22.99
N MET A 46 5.89 -27.30 23.39
CA MET A 46 6.74 -26.25 23.96
C MET A 46 6.95 -25.09 22.99
N SER A 47 7.14 -25.39 21.70
CA SER A 47 7.25 -24.36 20.67
C SER A 47 5.96 -23.55 20.55
N VAL A 48 4.80 -24.19 20.50
CA VAL A 48 3.49 -23.52 20.45
C VAL A 48 3.24 -22.68 21.71
N GLU A 49 3.55 -23.20 22.89
CA GLU A 49 3.42 -22.47 24.16
C GLU A 49 4.34 -21.25 24.19
N SER A 50 5.58 -21.37 23.69
CA SER A 50 6.50 -20.23 23.59
C SER A 50 6.04 -19.14 22.62
N LEU A 51 5.28 -19.52 21.59
CA LEU A 51 4.70 -18.60 20.60
C LEU A 51 3.38 -17.99 21.07
N LYS A 52 2.71 -18.60 22.05
CA LYS A 52 1.42 -18.14 22.53
C LYS A 52 1.64 -16.91 23.43
N PRO A 53 1.09 -15.73 23.09
CA PRO A 53 1.15 -14.59 23.99
C PRO A 53 0.39 -14.91 25.28
N ASN A 54 0.99 -14.59 26.43
CA ASN A 54 0.39 -14.72 27.75
C ASN A 54 -0.61 -13.57 28.00
N CYS A 55 -1.72 -13.58 27.25
CA CYS A 55 -2.81 -12.63 27.41
C CYS A 55 -3.72 -13.05 28.57
N ASP A 56 -3.95 -12.14 29.52
CA ASP A 56 -4.93 -12.32 30.59
C ASP A 56 -6.32 -11.76 30.21
N LYS A 57 -7.26 -11.83 31.14
CA LYS A 57 -8.64 -11.36 30.92
C LYS A 57 -8.72 -9.88 30.53
N LEU A 58 -7.81 -9.04 31.03
CA LEU A 58 -7.79 -7.62 30.73
C LEU A 58 -7.29 -7.38 29.31
N ASP A 59 -6.36 -8.18 28.81
CA ASP A 59 -5.88 -8.10 27.43
C ASP A 59 -7.02 -8.36 26.43
N TYR A 60 -7.83 -9.39 26.68
CA TYR A 60 -9.00 -9.68 25.84
C TYR A 60 -10.08 -8.61 25.96
N ALA A 61 -10.33 -8.08 27.16
CA ALA A 61 -11.30 -7.00 27.37
C ALA A 61 -10.87 -5.70 26.69
N LEU A 62 -9.58 -5.37 26.74
CA LEU A 62 -9.00 -4.23 26.03
C LEU A 62 -9.15 -4.39 24.52
N ALA A 63 -8.78 -5.55 23.97
CA ALA A 63 -8.90 -5.80 22.54
C ALA A 63 -10.35 -5.69 22.05
N ALA A 64 -11.29 -6.30 22.77
CA ALA A 64 -12.71 -6.24 22.42
C ALA A 64 -13.28 -4.81 22.54
N SER A 65 -13.03 -4.13 23.66
CA SER A 65 -13.55 -2.76 23.87
C SER A 65 -12.94 -1.75 22.89
N SER A 66 -11.65 -1.87 22.58
CA SER A 66 -10.98 -0.99 21.61
C SER A 66 -11.50 -1.21 20.19
N GLY A 67 -11.74 -2.46 19.78
CA GLY A 67 -12.38 -2.77 18.50
C GLY A 67 -13.80 -2.20 18.39
N VAL A 68 -14.61 -2.33 19.45
CA VAL A 68 -15.96 -1.73 19.50
C VAL A 68 -15.88 -0.20 19.38
N LEU A 69 -14.96 0.44 20.10
CA LEU A 69 -14.75 1.89 20.02
C LEU A 69 -14.36 2.33 18.59
N CYS A 70 -13.44 1.62 17.94
CA CYS A 70 -13.05 1.92 16.56
C CYS A 70 -14.22 1.78 15.61
N GLY A 71 -15.03 0.73 15.74
CA GLY A 71 -16.24 0.55 14.92
C GLY A 71 -17.25 1.69 15.09
N ILE A 72 -17.42 2.22 16.31
CA ILE A 72 -18.25 3.39 16.56
C ILE A 72 -17.69 4.63 15.84
N ILE A 73 -16.38 4.86 15.94
CA ILE A 73 -15.70 5.97 15.25
C ILE A 73 -15.85 5.83 13.73
N ASP A 74 -15.65 4.62 13.19
CA ASP A 74 -15.77 4.37 11.76
C ASP A 74 -17.18 4.67 11.23
N VAL A 75 -18.21 4.17 11.91
CA VAL A 75 -19.60 4.32 11.47
C VAL A 75 -20.09 5.76 11.57
N PHE A 76 -19.79 6.46 12.68
CA PHE A 76 -20.39 7.77 12.95
C PHE A 76 -19.51 8.96 12.56
N LEU A 77 -18.18 8.78 12.50
CA LEU A 77 -17.24 9.89 12.30
C LEU A 77 -16.44 9.78 10.99
N VAL A 78 -16.03 8.57 10.59
CA VAL A 78 -15.29 8.36 9.33
C VAL A 78 -16.23 8.26 8.14
N GLY A 79 -17.26 7.41 8.20
CA GLY A 79 -18.26 7.29 7.13
C GLY A 79 -17.66 7.00 5.75
N LYS A 80 -18.20 7.66 4.72
CA LYS A 80 -17.74 7.58 3.32
C LYS A 80 -17.33 8.97 2.80
N PRO A 81 -16.52 9.06 1.73
CA PRO A 81 -16.17 10.35 1.13
C PRO A 81 -17.40 11.19 0.82
N GLY A 82 -17.33 12.50 1.10
CA GLY A 82 -18.43 13.45 0.90
C GLY A 82 -19.49 13.49 2.01
N GLU A 83 -19.51 12.52 2.93
CA GLU A 83 -20.45 12.46 4.07
C GLU A 83 -19.70 12.27 5.40
N SER A 84 -18.42 12.62 5.45
CA SER A 84 -17.52 12.33 6.58
C SER A 84 -17.25 13.58 7.44
N PRO A 85 -17.76 13.64 8.68
CA PRO A 85 -17.46 14.76 9.59
C PRO A 85 -15.97 14.95 9.85
N VAL A 86 -15.22 13.85 9.99
CA VAL A 86 -13.77 13.90 10.23
C VAL A 86 -13.00 14.05 8.91
N GLY A 87 -13.58 13.62 7.79
CA GLY A 87 -13.05 13.87 6.44
C GLY A 87 -12.89 15.36 6.16
N ASP A 88 -13.88 16.18 6.51
CA ASP A 88 -13.80 17.65 6.34
C ASP A 88 -12.64 18.26 7.14
N VAL A 89 -12.38 17.73 8.34
CA VAL A 89 -11.25 18.13 9.18
C VAL A 89 -9.93 17.76 8.52
N THR A 90 -9.84 16.54 7.99
CA THR A 90 -8.65 16.04 7.27
C THR A 90 -8.40 16.85 5.99
N ASP A 91 -9.43 17.12 5.19
CA ASP A 91 -9.32 17.94 3.98
C ASP A 91 -8.83 19.35 4.29
N LYS A 92 -9.39 19.99 5.33
CA LYS A 92 -8.93 21.31 5.79
C LYS A 92 -7.48 21.27 6.26
N TRP A 93 -7.06 20.20 6.92
CA TRP A 93 -5.67 20.02 7.31
C TRP A 93 -4.75 19.97 6.09
N PHE A 94 -5.09 19.19 5.06
CA PHE A 94 -4.31 19.12 3.82
C PHE A 94 -4.30 20.44 3.04
N ALA A 95 -5.43 21.15 2.97
CA ALA A 95 -5.52 22.47 2.35
C ALA A 95 -4.60 23.48 3.05
N ASN A 96 -4.58 23.48 4.39
CA ASN A 96 -3.69 24.33 5.16
C ASN A 96 -2.22 23.96 4.93
N ARG A 97 -1.86 22.68 4.92
CA ARG A 97 -0.49 22.23 4.63
C ARG A 97 -0.02 22.59 3.24
N THR A 98 -0.89 22.49 2.24
CA THR A 98 -0.61 22.91 0.86
C THR A 98 -0.35 24.42 0.79
N THR A 99 -1.19 25.21 1.47
CA THR A 99 -1.03 26.66 1.58
C THR A 99 0.27 27.03 2.32
N ASP A 100 0.57 26.37 3.44
CA ASP A 100 1.80 26.58 4.21
C ASP A 100 3.03 26.27 3.36
N PHE A 101 3.01 25.16 2.61
CA PHE A 101 4.07 24.80 1.69
C PHE A 101 4.22 25.80 0.54
N ALA A 102 3.12 26.31 -0.01
CA ALA A 102 3.16 27.38 -0.99
C ALA A 102 3.82 28.64 -0.43
N LYS A 103 3.48 29.05 0.80
CA LYS A 103 4.11 30.19 1.49
C LYS A 103 5.61 29.97 1.69
N LEU A 104 6.02 28.78 2.11
CA LEU A 104 7.44 28.40 2.21
C LEU A 104 8.16 28.50 0.85
N CYS A 105 7.43 28.24 -0.22
CA CYS A 105 7.92 28.38 -1.59
C CYS A 105 7.85 29.82 -2.13
N GLY A 106 7.43 30.81 -1.33
CA GLY A 106 7.37 32.23 -1.73
C GLY A 106 6.06 32.62 -2.42
N TRP A 107 4.98 31.87 -2.20
CA TRP A 107 3.63 32.33 -2.56
C TRP A 107 3.14 33.37 -1.56
N GLU A 108 2.56 34.46 -2.08
CA GLU A 108 1.93 35.51 -1.29
C GLU A 108 0.41 35.40 -1.37
N ASP A 109 -0.24 35.41 -0.22
CA ASP A 109 -1.69 35.37 -0.12
C ASP A 109 -2.28 36.75 -0.47
N LYS A 110 -3.07 36.78 -1.55
CA LYS A 110 -3.75 38.01 -2.03
C LYS A 110 -5.23 38.04 -1.67
N GLY A 111 -5.68 37.16 -0.76
CA GLY A 111 -7.01 37.17 -0.14
C GLY A 111 -8.14 36.56 -0.98
N ASN A 112 -8.08 36.61 -2.32
CA ASN A 112 -9.07 35.97 -3.18
C ASN A 112 -8.64 34.54 -3.54
N ASP A 113 -9.45 33.55 -3.10
CA ASP A 113 -9.30 32.13 -3.44
C ASP A 113 -7.88 31.59 -3.13
N SER A 114 -7.49 31.71 -1.86
CA SER A 114 -6.13 31.48 -1.36
C SER A 114 -5.62 30.06 -1.64
N LEU A 115 -6.45 29.03 -1.46
CA LEU A 115 -6.05 27.65 -1.72
C LEU A 115 -5.83 27.40 -3.23
N SER A 116 -6.79 27.76 -4.07
CA SER A 116 -6.69 27.58 -5.52
C SER A 116 -5.52 28.34 -6.13
N SER A 117 -5.27 29.55 -5.65
CA SER A 117 -4.13 30.35 -6.10
C SER A 117 -2.79 29.81 -5.59
N ALA A 118 -2.75 29.23 -4.38
CA ALA A 118 -1.59 28.49 -3.86
C ALA A 118 -1.30 27.23 -4.70
N ILE A 119 -2.31 26.41 -5.00
CA ILE A 119 -2.19 25.23 -5.86
C ILE A 119 -1.64 25.62 -7.22
N ARG A 120 -2.25 26.61 -7.89
CA ARG A 120 -1.78 27.09 -9.20
C ARG A 120 -0.36 27.63 -9.17
N PHE A 121 0.06 28.23 -8.06
CA PHE A 121 1.44 28.66 -7.89
C PHE A 121 2.39 27.46 -7.81
N LEU A 122 2.03 26.44 -7.04
CA LEU A 122 2.81 25.21 -6.89
C LEU A 122 2.89 24.44 -8.23
N GLU A 123 1.77 24.24 -8.92
CA GLU A 123 1.72 23.60 -10.25
C GLU A 123 2.68 24.28 -11.25
N LYS A 124 2.73 25.63 -11.23
CA LYS A 124 3.64 26.42 -12.09
C LYS A 124 5.10 26.34 -11.66
N LYS A 125 5.35 26.34 -10.35
CA LYS A 125 6.70 26.32 -9.77
C LYS A 125 7.36 24.95 -9.92
N PHE A 126 6.58 23.90 -9.71
CA PHE A 126 6.98 22.50 -9.77
C PHE A 126 6.36 21.85 -11.00
N LYS A 127 6.72 22.40 -12.17
CA LYS A 127 6.21 21.93 -13.45
C LYS A 127 6.75 20.52 -13.73
N ILE A 128 5.91 19.69 -14.35
CA ILE A 128 6.23 18.32 -14.78
C ILE A 128 5.66 18.08 -16.20
N PRO A 129 6.23 17.15 -16.99
CA PRO A 129 5.79 16.89 -18.36
C PRO A 129 4.61 15.92 -18.47
N TYR A 130 4.18 15.30 -17.36
CA TYR A 130 3.20 14.22 -17.34
C TYR A 130 1.85 14.61 -16.70
N ASP A 131 1.54 15.92 -16.65
CA ASP A 131 0.29 16.48 -16.09
C ASP A 131 -0.82 16.69 -17.14
N GLN A 132 -1.01 15.73 -18.07
CA GLN A 132 -2.07 15.83 -19.07
C GLN A 132 -3.45 15.52 -18.46
N ARG A 133 -4.42 16.42 -18.65
CA ARG A 133 -5.74 16.39 -17.99
C ARG A 133 -6.90 15.90 -18.87
N GLY A 134 -6.70 15.73 -20.17
CA GLY A 134 -7.73 15.33 -21.13
C GLY A 134 -8.50 16.49 -21.77
N ALA A 135 -8.97 16.28 -23.01
CA ALA A 135 -9.56 17.22 -23.98
C ALA A 135 -8.62 18.32 -24.53
N GLY A 136 -7.93 18.01 -25.64
CA GLY A 136 -7.10 18.95 -26.42
C GLY A 136 -5.68 18.45 -26.70
N ASP A 137 -5.17 17.56 -25.85
CA ASP A 137 -3.88 16.91 -26.03
C ASP A 137 -4.03 15.60 -26.82
N THR A 138 -3.09 15.31 -27.73
CA THR A 138 -3.06 14.12 -28.61
C THR A 138 -3.22 12.79 -27.85
N GLY A 139 -2.96 12.76 -26.54
CA GLY A 139 -3.11 11.58 -25.67
C GLY A 139 -4.54 11.28 -25.18
N SER A 140 -5.49 12.23 -25.25
CA SER A 140 -6.81 12.08 -24.60
C SER A 140 -7.68 10.96 -25.19
N ILE A 141 -7.57 10.69 -26.49
CA ILE A 141 -8.36 9.66 -27.19
C ILE A 141 -7.70 8.28 -27.08
N VAL A 142 -6.37 8.23 -27.03
CA VAL A 142 -5.61 6.96 -27.02
C VAL A 142 -5.56 6.35 -25.61
N PHE A 143 -5.57 7.17 -24.56
CA PHE A 143 -5.33 6.73 -23.18
C PHE A 143 -6.56 6.81 -22.25
N ASP A 144 -7.73 7.22 -22.77
CA ASP A 144 -8.96 7.43 -21.98
C ASP A 144 -8.68 8.27 -20.72
N LEU A 145 -7.98 9.40 -20.92
CA LEU A 145 -7.60 10.30 -19.84
C LEU A 145 -8.70 11.33 -19.61
N THR A 146 -9.11 11.46 -18.35
CA THR A 146 -10.07 12.44 -17.87
C THR A 146 -9.47 13.20 -16.68
N PRO A 147 -9.97 14.41 -16.37
CA PRO A 147 -9.56 15.12 -15.17
C PRO A 147 -9.79 14.28 -13.89
N SER A 148 -10.76 13.37 -13.92
CA SER A 148 -11.11 12.47 -12.82
C SER A 148 -10.26 11.20 -12.70
N ASN A 149 -9.38 10.87 -13.66
CA ASN A 149 -8.59 9.63 -13.61
C ASN A 149 -7.08 9.82 -13.81
N HIS A 150 -6.64 10.97 -14.32
CA HIS A 150 -5.26 11.13 -14.77
C HIS A 150 -4.22 11.02 -13.64
N HIS A 151 -4.50 11.53 -12.43
CA HIS A 151 -3.61 11.32 -11.28
C HIS A 151 -3.46 9.84 -10.88
N PHE A 152 -4.50 9.02 -11.13
CA PHE A 152 -4.40 7.58 -10.92
C PHE A 152 -3.63 6.93 -12.06
N LYS A 153 -4.01 7.17 -13.32
CA LYS A 153 -3.43 6.50 -14.48
C LYS A 153 -1.97 6.90 -14.74
N SER A 154 -1.59 8.15 -14.50
CA SER A 154 -0.22 8.65 -14.68
C SER A 154 0.67 8.20 -13.52
N LEU A 155 1.69 7.41 -13.81
CA LEU A 155 2.57 6.83 -12.77
C LEU A 155 3.30 7.91 -11.99
N GLY A 156 3.69 9.01 -12.64
CA GLY A 156 4.39 10.11 -11.96
C GLY A 156 3.56 10.83 -10.89
N HIS A 157 2.23 10.66 -10.90
CA HIS A 157 1.30 11.19 -9.90
C HIS A 157 1.01 10.21 -8.75
N ASN A 158 1.50 8.98 -8.83
CA ASN A 158 1.30 7.97 -7.80
C ASN A 158 2.32 8.16 -6.67
N PRO A 159 1.89 8.28 -5.39
CA PRO A 159 2.79 8.46 -4.24
C PRO A 159 3.45 7.13 -3.83
N THR A 160 4.18 6.51 -4.76
CA THR A 160 4.88 5.22 -4.59
C THR A 160 6.34 5.37 -5.00
N LEU A 161 7.19 4.41 -4.61
CA LEU A 161 8.59 4.42 -5.04
C LEU A 161 8.73 4.29 -6.56
N LEU A 162 7.86 3.50 -7.19
CA LEU A 162 7.84 3.36 -8.63
C LEU A 162 7.28 4.61 -9.31
N GLY A 163 6.28 5.28 -8.71
CA GLY A 163 5.79 6.56 -9.18
C GLY A 163 6.86 7.66 -9.15
N LEU A 164 7.67 7.72 -8.08
CA LEU A 164 8.85 8.60 -8.03
C LEU A 164 9.86 8.27 -9.14
N PHE A 165 10.13 6.97 -9.37
CA PHE A 165 11.01 6.54 -10.44
C PHE A 165 10.52 7.01 -11.82
N TYR A 166 9.24 6.77 -12.14
CA TYR A 166 8.66 7.20 -13.41
C TYR A 166 8.58 8.72 -13.54
N SER A 167 8.28 9.44 -12.45
CA SER A 167 8.33 10.90 -12.45
C SER A 167 9.71 11.43 -12.83
N ILE A 168 10.78 10.90 -12.24
CA ILE A 168 12.15 11.31 -12.58
C ILE A 168 12.45 10.93 -14.04
N LEU A 169 12.14 9.69 -14.45
CA LEU A 169 12.36 9.23 -15.81
C LEU A 169 11.66 10.12 -16.85
N ASP A 170 10.40 10.46 -16.60
CA ASP A 170 9.57 11.29 -17.47
C ASP A 170 10.09 12.71 -17.59
N GLN A 171 10.59 13.27 -16.49
CA GLN A 171 11.26 14.58 -16.51
C GLN A 171 12.59 14.54 -17.28
N PHE A 172 13.36 13.45 -17.18
CA PHE A 172 14.61 13.32 -17.95
C PHE A 172 14.37 13.15 -19.45
N THR A 173 13.29 12.46 -19.82
CA THR A 173 13.02 12.04 -21.20
C THR A 173 11.94 12.86 -21.91
N ASN A 174 11.30 13.79 -21.20
CA ASN A 174 10.11 14.51 -21.64
C ASN A 174 9.01 13.55 -22.12
N GLN A 175 8.72 12.54 -21.30
CA GLN A 175 7.71 11.52 -21.54
C GLN A 175 6.60 11.59 -20.49
N SER A 176 5.59 10.76 -20.67
CA SER A 176 4.54 10.52 -19.68
C SER A 176 4.14 9.05 -19.73
N HIS A 177 4.31 8.33 -18.61
CA HIS A 177 3.95 6.91 -18.51
C HIS A 177 2.61 6.72 -17.79
N PHE A 178 1.73 5.94 -18.42
CA PHE A 178 0.38 5.65 -17.93
C PHE A 178 0.13 4.15 -17.80
N VAL A 179 -0.70 3.78 -16.83
CA VAL A 179 -1.32 2.46 -16.74
C VAL A 179 -2.79 2.56 -17.13
N SER A 180 -3.20 1.80 -18.14
CA SER A 180 -4.59 1.74 -18.59
C SER A 180 -4.89 0.41 -19.27
N GLY A 181 -6.01 -0.22 -18.92
CA GLY A 181 -6.44 -1.49 -19.52
C GLY A 181 -5.44 -2.64 -19.36
N GLY A 182 -4.67 -2.65 -18.25
CA GLY A 182 -3.62 -3.64 -18.01
C GLY A 182 -2.33 -3.41 -18.81
N GLU A 183 -2.23 -2.33 -19.57
CA GLU A 183 -1.04 -1.96 -20.34
C GLU A 183 -0.25 -0.84 -19.68
N LEU A 184 1.05 -0.84 -19.93
CA LEU A 184 1.94 0.28 -19.64
C LEU A 184 2.18 1.05 -20.94
N ILE A 185 1.72 2.30 -20.97
CA ILE A 185 1.69 3.11 -22.17
C ILE A 185 2.57 4.35 -21.98
N SER A 186 3.36 4.72 -22.98
CA SER A 186 4.22 5.91 -22.92
C SER A 186 3.89 6.93 -24.02
N LEU A 187 3.70 8.18 -23.61
CA LEU A 187 3.61 9.32 -24.51
C LEU A 187 4.98 9.98 -24.62
N HIS A 188 5.48 10.12 -25.84
CA HIS A 188 6.75 10.80 -26.13
C HIS A 188 6.50 12.27 -26.45
N ASN A 189 7.47 13.14 -26.09
CA ASN A 189 7.35 14.60 -26.22
C ASN A 189 6.09 15.13 -25.53
N ALA A 190 5.95 14.75 -24.26
CA ALA A 190 4.74 14.95 -23.49
C ALA A 190 4.41 16.44 -23.23
N ASP A 191 5.43 17.31 -23.15
CA ASP A 191 5.28 18.77 -23.18
C ASP A 191 6.42 19.43 -23.97
N GLY A 192 6.08 20.06 -25.10
CA GLY A 192 7.06 20.73 -25.97
C GLY A 192 7.78 21.93 -25.34
N LYS A 193 7.33 22.42 -24.17
CA LYS A 193 7.94 23.52 -23.43
C LYS A 193 8.59 23.07 -22.12
N PHE A 194 8.61 21.77 -21.82
CA PHE A 194 9.20 21.28 -20.59
C PHE A 194 10.72 21.13 -20.72
N GLU A 195 11.44 21.59 -19.71
CA GLU A 195 12.88 21.39 -19.58
C GLU A 195 13.21 21.10 -18.12
N LEU A 196 13.87 19.95 -17.88
CA LEU A 196 14.38 19.61 -16.56
C LEU A 196 15.62 20.44 -16.24
N ARG A 197 15.51 21.28 -15.22
CA ARG A 197 16.58 22.15 -14.72
C ARG A 197 17.70 21.34 -14.06
N GLY A 198 18.93 21.85 -14.18
CA GLY A 198 20.13 21.29 -13.55
C GLY A 198 21.30 21.18 -14.52
N ASN A 199 22.49 21.58 -14.07
CA ASN A 199 23.69 21.66 -14.92
C ASN A 199 24.44 20.31 -15.06
N ASN A 200 24.05 19.30 -14.27
CA ASN A 200 24.62 17.95 -14.31
C ASN A 200 23.59 16.92 -13.83
N VAL A 201 23.90 15.63 -13.95
CA VAL A 201 22.96 14.54 -13.61
C VAL A 201 22.53 14.58 -12.14
N PRO A 202 23.42 14.69 -11.13
CA PRO A 202 23.00 14.83 -9.73
C PRO A 202 22.05 16.01 -9.48
N ALA A 203 22.34 17.17 -10.07
CA ALA A 203 21.48 18.35 -9.95
C ALA A 203 20.11 18.12 -10.61
N LYS A 204 20.06 17.48 -11.78
CA LYS A 204 18.81 17.11 -12.45
C LYS A 204 17.98 16.10 -11.66
N LEU A 205 18.63 15.12 -11.01
CA LEU A 205 17.96 14.17 -10.10
C LEU A 205 17.32 14.90 -8.92
N PHE A 206 18.06 15.82 -8.29
CA PHE A 206 17.54 16.64 -7.20
C PHE A 206 16.37 17.52 -7.66
N CYS A 207 16.52 18.23 -8.78
CA CYS A 207 15.44 19.04 -9.35
C CYS A 207 14.22 18.19 -9.72
N GLY A 208 14.43 17.00 -10.28
CA GLY A 208 13.35 16.06 -10.62
C GLY A 208 12.57 15.61 -9.40
N PHE A 209 13.27 15.25 -8.32
CA PHE A 209 12.65 14.91 -7.03
C PHE A 209 11.87 16.10 -6.44
N VAL A 210 12.45 17.30 -6.45
CA VAL A 210 11.80 18.50 -5.90
C VAL A 210 10.55 18.87 -6.70
N ASN A 211 10.60 18.77 -8.03
CA ASN A 211 9.44 18.96 -8.90
C ASN A 211 8.35 17.95 -8.57
N TRP A 212 8.69 16.66 -8.49
CA TRP A 212 7.72 15.61 -8.15
C TRP A 212 7.04 15.88 -6.81
N PHE A 213 7.84 16.10 -5.76
CA PHE A 213 7.34 16.33 -4.41
C PHE A 213 6.44 17.57 -4.34
N GLY A 214 6.88 18.69 -4.91
CA GLY A 214 6.11 19.92 -4.91
C GLY A 214 4.83 19.85 -5.74
N HIS A 215 4.85 19.11 -6.85
CA HIS A 215 3.67 18.90 -7.69
C HIS A 215 2.63 18.02 -6.98
N LEU A 216 3.05 16.91 -6.37
CA LEU A 216 2.15 16.07 -5.56
C LEU A 216 1.48 16.85 -4.43
N ILE A 217 2.22 17.74 -3.73
CA ILE A 217 1.61 18.58 -2.69
C ILE A 217 0.48 19.45 -3.25
N SER A 218 0.62 19.95 -4.47
CA SER A 218 -0.45 20.71 -5.12
C SER A 218 -1.65 19.83 -5.46
N ASP A 219 -1.42 18.61 -5.92
CA ASP A 219 -2.48 17.68 -6.32
C ASP A 219 -3.27 17.10 -5.14
N ILE A 220 -2.61 16.94 -3.97
CA ILE A 220 -3.24 16.37 -2.76
C ILE A 220 -4.51 17.13 -2.38
N SER A 221 -4.52 18.46 -2.46
CA SER A 221 -5.68 19.29 -2.06
C SER A 221 -6.80 19.32 -3.11
N GLY A 222 -6.62 18.71 -4.28
CA GLY A 222 -7.57 18.76 -5.38
C GLY A 222 -7.48 20.06 -6.18
N SER A 223 -7.92 20.03 -7.44
CA SER A 223 -7.75 21.14 -8.39
C SER A 223 -8.63 22.35 -8.07
N SER A 224 -8.10 23.55 -8.36
CA SER A 224 -8.80 24.85 -8.35
C SER A 224 -10.01 24.99 -9.28
N SER A 225 -10.20 24.06 -10.22
CA SER A 225 -11.20 24.17 -11.29
C SER A 225 -12.34 23.16 -11.21
N SER A 226 -12.26 22.18 -10.30
CA SER A 226 -13.30 21.16 -10.14
C SER A 226 -14.45 21.67 -9.28
N GLN A 227 -15.69 21.41 -9.68
CA GLN A 227 -16.83 21.48 -8.76
C GLN A 227 -16.66 20.40 -7.68
N GLY A 228 -16.68 20.79 -6.40
CA GLY A 228 -16.55 19.87 -5.26
C GLY A 228 -15.12 19.75 -4.71
N ARG A 229 -14.82 18.61 -4.10
CA ARG A 229 -13.59 18.33 -3.31
C ARG A 229 -12.30 18.23 -4.14
N GLY A 230 -12.42 18.16 -5.47
CA GLY A 230 -11.32 17.75 -6.37
C GLY A 230 -10.87 16.31 -6.13
N MET A 231 -10.06 15.78 -7.04
CA MET A 231 -9.72 14.34 -7.04
C MET A 231 -8.66 13.92 -6.03
N GLY A 232 -7.80 14.83 -5.57
CA GLY A 232 -6.62 14.46 -4.77
C GLY A 232 -5.65 13.57 -5.55
N ILE A 233 -4.66 12.99 -4.88
CA ILE A 233 -3.81 11.92 -5.44
C ILE A 233 -4.28 10.56 -4.94
N PRO A 234 -4.07 9.47 -5.71
CA PRO A 234 -4.46 8.14 -5.26
C PRO A 234 -3.74 7.76 -3.96
N SER A 235 -4.45 7.04 -3.10
CA SER A 235 -3.83 6.39 -1.94
C SER A 235 -2.63 5.54 -2.39
N PRO A 236 -1.49 5.57 -1.68
CA PRO A 236 -0.36 4.68 -1.97
C PRO A 236 -0.75 3.20 -2.08
N PHE A 237 -1.71 2.75 -1.26
CA PHE A 237 -2.18 1.37 -1.28
C PHE A 237 -2.90 1.02 -2.58
N TRP A 238 -3.78 1.91 -3.07
CA TRP A 238 -4.50 1.70 -4.33
C TRP A 238 -3.61 1.94 -5.56
N ALA A 239 -2.67 2.87 -5.46
CA ALA A 239 -1.70 3.17 -6.51
C ALA A 239 -0.76 1.99 -6.81
N TRP A 240 -0.47 1.12 -5.84
CA TRP A 240 0.34 -0.10 -6.06
C TRP A 240 -0.22 -1.03 -7.14
N THR A 241 -1.51 -0.96 -7.43
CA THR A 241 -2.10 -1.76 -8.52
C THR A 241 -1.52 -1.36 -9.88
N ASN A 242 -1.22 -0.07 -10.09
CA ASN A 242 -0.49 0.40 -11.27
C ASN A 242 0.95 -0.08 -11.25
N ASP A 243 1.59 -0.08 -10.07
CA ASP A 243 2.97 -0.54 -9.92
C ASP A 243 3.12 -2.00 -10.34
N ILE A 244 2.19 -2.87 -9.92
CA ILE A 244 2.15 -4.29 -10.29
C ILE A 244 2.06 -4.43 -11.82
N ILE A 245 1.14 -3.70 -12.46
CA ILE A 245 0.97 -3.76 -13.92
C ILE A 245 2.23 -3.27 -14.64
N ALA A 246 2.78 -2.13 -14.22
CA ALA A 246 3.98 -1.56 -14.80
C ALA A 246 5.18 -2.51 -14.69
N ILE A 247 5.40 -3.12 -13.52
CA ILE A 247 6.46 -4.11 -13.29
C ILE A 247 6.26 -5.34 -14.18
N LYS A 248 5.06 -5.93 -14.18
CA LYS A 248 4.75 -7.10 -15.00
C LYS A 248 5.02 -6.84 -16.47
N LYS A 249 4.55 -5.70 -16.99
CA LYS A 249 4.78 -5.30 -18.38
C LYS A 249 6.26 -5.07 -18.71
N LYS A 250 7.02 -4.41 -17.83
CA LYS A 250 8.47 -4.23 -18.03
C LYS A 250 9.26 -5.54 -17.98
N LEU A 251 8.80 -6.52 -17.20
CA LEU A 251 9.43 -7.85 -17.09
C LEU A 251 8.89 -8.87 -18.10
N ASN A 252 8.03 -8.47 -19.04
CA ASN A 252 7.35 -9.37 -19.98
C ASN A 252 6.55 -10.50 -19.30
N ILE A 253 6.04 -10.24 -18.10
CA ILE A 253 5.13 -11.13 -17.38
C ILE A 253 3.70 -10.81 -17.80
N PRO A 254 2.87 -11.80 -18.19
CA PRO A 254 1.47 -11.57 -18.52
C PRO A 254 0.71 -10.93 -17.34
N VAL A 255 -0.04 -9.87 -17.63
CA VAL A 255 -0.97 -9.28 -16.67
C VAL A 255 -2.21 -10.16 -16.64
N SER A 256 -2.56 -10.66 -15.45
CA SER A 256 -3.68 -11.56 -15.26
C SER A 256 -5.01 -10.80 -15.20
N GLN A 257 -6.11 -11.52 -15.35
CA GLN A 257 -7.44 -10.95 -15.15
C GLN A 257 -7.61 -10.36 -13.73
N PHE A 258 -7.05 -11.03 -12.73
CA PHE A 258 -7.09 -10.55 -11.34
C PHE A 258 -6.40 -9.18 -11.19
N ASP A 259 -5.22 -9.01 -11.80
CA ASP A 259 -4.49 -7.72 -11.75
C ASP A 259 -5.34 -6.58 -12.34
N ASN A 260 -5.96 -6.83 -13.49
CA ASN A 260 -6.82 -5.85 -14.16
C ASN A 260 -8.06 -5.52 -13.32
N THR A 261 -8.75 -6.53 -12.80
CA THR A 261 -9.95 -6.32 -11.98
C THR A 261 -9.63 -5.54 -10.71
N ILE A 262 -8.50 -5.82 -10.04
CA ILE A 262 -8.08 -5.08 -8.85
C ILE A 262 -7.66 -3.65 -9.20
N ASN A 263 -7.01 -3.42 -10.34
CA ASN A 263 -6.68 -2.08 -10.81
C ASN A 263 -7.92 -1.25 -11.18
N GLU A 264 -8.90 -1.85 -11.85
CA GLU A 264 -10.18 -1.22 -12.16
C GLU A 264 -10.98 -0.89 -10.90
N LEU A 265 -10.98 -1.81 -9.91
CA LEU A 265 -11.56 -1.55 -8.59
C LEU A 265 -10.87 -0.38 -7.90
N ALA A 266 -9.54 -0.35 -7.89
CA ALA A 266 -8.76 0.74 -7.31
C ALA A 266 -9.07 2.09 -7.98
N LEU A 267 -9.19 2.11 -9.31
CA LEU A 267 -9.60 3.29 -10.07
C LEU A 267 -11.03 3.72 -9.72
N SER A 268 -11.97 2.78 -9.57
CA SER A 268 -13.34 3.09 -9.19
C SER A 268 -13.42 3.67 -7.77
N ILE A 269 -12.72 3.05 -6.81
CA ILE A 269 -12.63 3.52 -5.42
C ILE A 269 -12.03 4.93 -5.38
N TYR A 270 -10.97 5.17 -6.14
CA TYR A 270 -10.37 6.49 -6.27
C TYR A 270 -11.35 7.54 -6.83
N LYS A 271 -12.12 7.18 -7.87
CA LYS A 271 -13.16 8.06 -8.44
C LYS A 271 -14.27 8.42 -7.48
N GLU A 272 -14.60 7.53 -6.54
CA GLU A 272 -15.55 7.79 -5.45
C GLU A 272 -14.96 8.65 -4.32
N GLY A 273 -13.72 9.15 -4.45
CA GLY A 273 -13.11 10.08 -3.50
C GLY A 273 -12.28 9.41 -2.40
N TYR A 274 -11.99 8.11 -2.50
CA TYR A 274 -11.05 7.42 -1.60
C TYR A 274 -9.59 7.68 -2.01
N ASP A 275 -9.21 8.94 -1.93
CA ASP A 275 -7.86 9.44 -2.17
C ASP A 275 -6.99 9.38 -0.91
N ILE A 276 -5.75 9.88 -1.00
CA ILE A 276 -4.83 9.92 0.15
C ILE A 276 -5.39 10.70 1.35
N ARG A 277 -6.22 11.72 1.10
CA ARG A 277 -6.81 12.53 2.17
C ARG A 277 -7.83 11.70 2.95
N PHE A 278 -8.70 10.98 2.24
CA PHE A 278 -9.69 10.13 2.89
C PHE A 278 -9.03 8.89 3.54
N GLN A 279 -7.96 8.35 2.96
CA GLN A 279 -7.18 7.31 3.63
C GLN A 279 -6.59 7.82 4.96
N ALA A 280 -6.14 9.07 5.03
CA ALA A 280 -5.69 9.64 6.29
C ALA A 280 -6.84 9.75 7.32
N THR A 281 -8.08 10.03 6.87
CA THR A 281 -9.28 9.95 7.72
C THR A 281 -9.50 8.53 8.25
N GLN A 282 -9.38 7.51 7.41
CA GLN A 282 -9.55 6.10 7.78
C GLN A 282 -8.47 5.59 8.76
N VAL A 283 -7.32 6.25 8.83
CA VAL A 283 -6.24 5.89 9.78
C VAL A 283 -6.52 6.39 11.21
N ILE A 284 -7.40 7.38 11.39
CA ILE A 284 -7.71 7.98 12.69
C ILE A 284 -8.17 6.96 13.75
N PRO A 285 -9.16 6.08 13.51
CA PRO A 285 -9.56 5.07 14.50
C PRO A 285 -8.42 4.10 14.82
N VAL A 286 -7.60 3.70 13.83
CA VAL A 286 -6.43 2.84 14.03
C VAL A 286 -5.39 3.52 14.93
N PHE A 287 -5.16 4.81 14.73
CA PHE A 287 -4.24 5.59 15.55
C PHE A 287 -4.75 5.75 16.99
N ILE A 288 -6.06 5.98 17.18
CA ILE A 288 -6.69 6.03 18.50
C ILE A 288 -6.56 4.69 19.22
N ASN A 289 -6.82 3.57 18.52
CA ASN A 289 -6.62 2.22 19.04
C ASN A 289 -5.19 2.03 19.54
N GLU A 290 -4.20 2.39 18.71
CA GLU A 290 -2.79 2.25 19.06
C GLU A 290 -2.42 3.06 20.31
N ILE A 291 -2.92 4.29 20.44
CA ILE A 291 -2.68 5.13 21.63
C ILE A 291 -3.30 4.48 22.88
N ILE A 292 -4.56 4.05 22.80
CA ILE A 292 -5.27 3.46 23.94
C ILE A 292 -4.56 2.19 24.39
N VAL A 293 -4.25 1.30 23.45
CA VAL A 293 -3.57 0.03 23.75
C VAL A 293 -2.21 0.30 24.38
N ARG A 294 -1.39 1.19 23.81
CA ARG A 294 -0.08 1.55 24.37
C ARG A 294 -0.19 2.18 25.75
N LEU A 295 -1.17 3.05 25.97
CA LEU A 295 -1.37 3.70 27.26
C LEU A 295 -1.72 2.67 28.34
N VAL A 296 -2.64 1.76 28.05
CA VAL A 296 -3.04 0.71 29.01
C VAL A 296 -1.87 -0.20 29.34
N TYR A 297 -1.09 -0.62 28.34
CA TYR A 297 0.12 -1.42 28.60
C TYR A 297 1.22 -0.63 29.30
N ALA A 298 1.37 0.66 29.05
CA ALA A 298 2.33 1.51 29.75
C ALA A 298 2.00 1.69 31.24
N ILE A 299 0.70 1.74 31.59
CA ILE A 299 0.23 1.82 32.98
C ILE A 299 0.34 0.46 33.68
N ARG A 300 0.09 -0.63 32.97
CA ARG A 300 0.14 -1.99 33.54
C ARG A 300 1.57 -2.50 33.78
N ARG A 301 2.57 -1.87 33.16
CA ARG A 301 3.99 -2.20 33.29
C ARG A 301 4.57 -1.69 34.61
#